data_AF-A0A4S4ZZE6-F1
#
_entry.id   AF-A0A4S4ZZE6-F1
#
_cell.length_a   1.000
_cell.length_b   1.000
_cell.length_c   1.000
_cell.angle_alpha   90.00
_cell.angle_beta   90.00
_cell.angle_gamma   90.00
#
_symmetry.space_group_name_H-M   'P 1'
#
loop_
_entity.id
_entity.type
_entity.pdbx_description
1 polymer ?
#
loop_
_entity_poly.entity_id
_entity_poly.type
_entity_poly.pdbx_seq_one_letter_code
_entity_poly.pdbx_strand_id
1 'polypeptide(L)'
;MSRPSLTPRIACLEDAPVLAELWSDVLRRADRSEQVSDIELVIKDAAASPEKRVVVVEYNGQLAGAVFLRMTTLSPLNLEAAVQAIHPRVFDHYRRHGVGRTLMEAAASFAEECAVLHVSTAIPQAARDANRFMARLGLAPAAIYRVAPTSLLRSRVSTQGPQRRGDVGRSRVLAARRSLRRTRGAEQIPLPEHEDPIAPQ
;
A
#
# COMPACT_ATOMS: atom_id res chain seq x y z
N MET A 1 -0.18 38.24 -9.57
CA MET A 1 0.24 37.11 -8.70
C MET A 1 -0.13 35.82 -9.43
N SER A 2 0.85 34.98 -9.77
CA SER A 2 0.57 33.71 -10.48
C SER A 2 -0.14 32.75 -9.53
N ARG A 3 -1.20 32.07 -9.98
CA ARG A 3 -1.85 31.02 -9.18
C ARG A 3 -0.86 29.87 -9.01
N PRO A 4 -0.72 29.28 -7.81
CA PRO A 4 0.16 28.14 -7.61
C PRO A 4 -0.27 26.99 -8.53
N SER A 5 0.69 26.30 -9.13
CA SER A 5 0.42 25.17 -10.02
C SER A 5 0.30 23.88 -9.20
N LEU A 6 -0.78 23.14 -9.47
CA LEU A 6 -1.01 21.79 -8.97
C LEU A 6 -0.95 20.83 -10.15
N THR A 7 -0.01 19.88 -10.12
CA THR A 7 0.19 18.94 -11.22
C THR A 7 0.18 17.52 -10.70
N PRO A 8 -0.83 16.69 -11.03
CA PRO A 8 -0.76 15.26 -10.80
C PRO A 8 0.16 14.60 -11.85
N ARG A 9 0.98 13.64 -11.42
CA ARG A 9 1.77 12.78 -12.31
C ARG A 9 1.96 11.39 -11.72
N ILE A 10 2.36 10.44 -12.57
CA ILE A 10 2.77 9.11 -12.11
C ILE A 10 4.11 9.25 -11.35
N ALA A 11 4.24 8.52 -10.24
CA ALA A 11 5.48 8.49 -9.47
C ALA A 11 6.61 7.80 -10.26
N CYS A 12 7.82 8.32 -10.12
CA CYS A 12 9.05 7.68 -10.60
C CYS A 12 9.89 7.19 -9.41
N LEU A 13 10.95 6.42 -9.67
CA LEU A 13 11.79 5.86 -8.61
C LEU A 13 12.45 6.93 -7.73
N GLU A 14 12.73 8.11 -8.28
CA GLU A 14 13.32 9.23 -7.54
C GLU A 14 12.37 9.78 -6.46
N ASP A 15 11.06 9.53 -6.55
CA ASP A 15 10.10 9.93 -5.53
C ASP A 15 10.17 9.03 -4.28
N ALA A 16 10.79 7.85 -4.35
CA ALA A 16 10.74 6.85 -3.30
C ALA A 16 11.22 7.35 -1.92
N PRO A 17 12.31 8.13 -1.80
CA PRO A 17 12.71 8.72 -0.54
C PRO A 17 11.66 9.64 0.08
N VAL A 18 10.98 10.47 -0.73
CA VAL A 18 9.96 11.41 -0.22
C VAL A 18 8.67 10.66 0.13
N LEU A 19 8.28 9.68 -0.68
CA LEU A 19 7.11 8.85 -0.43
C LEU A 19 7.25 7.99 0.83
N ALA A 20 8.46 7.48 1.09
CA ALA A 20 8.75 6.78 2.34
C ALA A 20 8.59 7.71 3.55
N GLU A 21 8.78 9.03 3.41
CA GLU A 21 8.59 10.00 4.49
C GLU A 21 7.10 10.23 4.71
N LEU A 22 6.39 10.51 3.62
CA LEU A 22 4.97 10.80 3.59
C LEU A 22 4.11 9.66 4.20
N TRP A 23 4.53 8.41 3.99
CA TRP A 23 3.85 7.19 4.47
C TRP A 23 4.56 6.52 5.66
N SER A 24 5.48 7.21 6.32
CA SER A 24 6.26 6.67 7.45
C SER A 24 5.40 6.06 8.57
N ASP A 25 4.15 6.51 8.76
CA ASP A 25 3.23 6.02 9.77
C ASP A 25 2.52 4.70 9.41
N VAL A 26 2.52 4.30 8.14
CA VAL A 26 1.86 3.08 7.65
C VAL A 26 2.83 2.03 7.12
N LEU A 27 4.07 2.41 6.83
CA LEU A 27 5.11 1.46 6.44
C LEU A 27 5.48 0.51 7.58
N ARG A 28 6.01 -0.66 7.22
CA ARG A 28 6.54 -1.58 8.21
C ARG A 28 7.65 -0.90 9.02
N ARG A 29 7.79 -1.34 10.28
CA ARG A 29 8.91 -0.91 11.12
C ARG A 29 10.20 -1.52 10.55
N ALA A 30 11.09 -0.65 10.10
CA ALA A 30 12.31 -0.95 9.36
C ALA A 30 13.24 0.27 9.44
N ASP A 31 14.50 0.11 9.05
CA ASP A 31 15.36 1.28 8.86
C ASP A 31 14.93 2.09 7.63
N ARG A 32 15.51 3.29 7.50
CA ARG A 32 15.09 4.21 6.44
C ARG A 32 15.41 3.68 5.04
N SER A 33 16.59 3.09 4.85
CA SER A 33 17.00 2.52 3.56
C SER A 33 16.05 1.40 3.11
N GLU A 34 15.69 0.51 4.01
CA GLU A 34 14.75 -0.58 3.75
C GLU A 34 13.36 -0.04 3.37
N GLN A 35 12.88 0.99 4.07
CA GLN A 35 11.60 1.63 3.72
C GLN A 35 11.62 2.24 2.31
N VAL A 36 12.74 2.87 1.91
CA VAL A 36 12.89 3.41 0.56
C VAL A 36 12.90 2.30 -0.47
N SER A 37 13.65 1.22 -0.24
CA SER A 37 13.67 0.05 -1.13
C SER A 37 12.28 -0.60 -1.25
N ASP A 38 11.51 -0.68 -0.16
CA ASP A 38 10.13 -1.18 -0.21
C ASP A 38 9.25 -0.29 -1.12
N ILE A 39 9.38 1.04 -1.03
CA ILE A 39 8.63 1.96 -1.90
C ILE A 39 9.08 1.84 -3.37
N GLU A 40 10.37 1.68 -3.65
CA GLU A 40 10.84 1.43 -5.01
C GLU A 40 10.20 0.19 -5.62
N LEU A 41 10.05 -0.89 -4.83
CA LEU A 41 9.34 -2.09 -5.26
C LEU A 41 7.86 -1.81 -5.56
N VAL A 42 7.19 -1.00 -4.73
CA VAL A 42 5.79 -0.59 -4.96
C VAL A 42 5.65 0.21 -6.25
N ILE A 43 6.58 1.13 -6.53
CA ILE A 43 6.58 1.93 -7.76
C ILE A 43 6.82 1.05 -8.99
N LYS A 44 7.79 0.12 -8.92
CA LYS A 44 8.08 -0.84 -10.02
C LYS A 44 6.88 -1.74 -10.31
N ASP A 45 6.26 -2.30 -9.27
CA ASP A 45 5.08 -3.17 -9.41
C ASP A 45 3.88 -2.41 -9.98
N ALA A 46 3.68 -1.14 -9.58
CA ALA A 46 2.63 -0.31 -10.15
C ALA A 46 2.90 0.04 -11.62
N ALA A 47 4.14 0.39 -11.97
CA ALA A 47 4.52 0.72 -13.34
C ALA A 47 4.38 -0.48 -14.30
N ALA A 48 4.51 -1.70 -13.79
CA ALA A 48 4.36 -2.94 -14.56
C ALA A 48 2.91 -3.43 -14.69
N SER A 49 1.92 -2.71 -14.14
CA SER A 49 0.52 -3.16 -14.10
C SER A 49 -0.44 -2.07 -14.58
N PRO A 50 -1.33 -2.36 -15.54
CA PRO A 50 -2.37 -1.40 -15.95
C PRO A 50 -3.43 -1.19 -14.85
N GLU A 51 -3.51 -2.11 -13.88
CA GLU A 51 -4.49 -2.10 -12.80
C GLU A 51 -4.01 -1.33 -11.56
N LYS A 52 -2.80 -0.78 -11.59
CA LYS A 52 -2.19 -0.07 -10.45
C LYS A 52 -1.59 1.24 -10.91
N ARG A 53 -1.57 2.23 -10.01
CA ARG A 53 -0.89 3.51 -10.28
C ARG A 53 -0.45 4.14 -8.97
N VAL A 54 0.79 4.60 -8.89
CA VAL A 54 1.20 5.53 -7.84
C VAL A 54 1.11 6.93 -8.42
N VAL A 55 0.24 7.77 -7.86
CA VAL A 55 0.09 9.15 -8.29
C VAL A 55 0.67 10.06 -7.22
N VAL A 56 1.49 11.01 -7.66
CA VAL A 56 1.95 12.12 -6.84
C VAL A 56 1.34 13.42 -7.35
N VAL A 57 1.13 14.36 -6.44
CA VAL A 57 0.70 15.71 -6.78
C VAL A 57 1.80 16.67 -6.37
N GLU A 58 2.26 17.46 -7.33
CA GLU A 58 3.23 18.52 -7.11
C GLU A 58 2.52 19.85 -6.85
N TYR A 59 3.03 20.62 -5.89
CA TYR A 59 2.66 22.00 -5.64
C TYR A 59 3.87 22.89 -5.93
N ASN A 60 3.80 23.68 -7.00
CA ASN A 60 4.94 24.47 -7.50
C ASN A 60 6.22 23.61 -7.72
N GLY A 61 6.07 22.43 -8.32
CA GLY A 61 7.17 21.52 -8.63
C GLY A 61 7.76 20.76 -7.44
N GLN A 62 7.12 20.84 -6.26
CA GLN A 62 7.50 20.06 -5.08
C GLN A 62 6.44 19.01 -4.77
N LEU A 63 6.85 17.76 -4.53
CA LEU A 63 5.94 16.68 -4.18
C LEU A 63 5.18 17.02 -2.90
N ALA A 64 3.87 17.19 -3.02
CA ALA A 64 3.01 17.70 -1.96
C ALA A 64 2.11 16.63 -1.34
N GLY A 65 1.81 15.59 -2.10
CA GLY A 65 1.02 14.46 -1.64
C GLY A 65 1.07 13.30 -2.63
N ALA A 66 0.57 12.15 -2.21
CA ALA A 66 0.54 10.95 -3.01
C ALA A 66 -0.62 10.03 -2.64
N VAL A 67 -0.96 9.14 -3.57
CA VAL A 67 -1.95 8.08 -3.39
C VAL A 67 -1.53 6.86 -4.21
N PHE A 68 -1.72 5.67 -3.65
CA PHE A 68 -1.62 4.42 -4.40
C PHE A 68 -3.01 4.01 -4.86
N LEU A 69 -3.19 3.78 -6.15
CA LEU A 69 -4.44 3.38 -6.78
C LEU A 69 -4.34 1.94 -7.26
N ARG A 70 -5.41 1.18 -7.07
CA ARG A 70 -5.50 -0.19 -7.58
C ARG A 70 -6.93 -0.57 -7.93
N MET A 71 -7.12 -1.27 -9.05
CA MET A 71 -8.35 -1.97 -9.36
C MET A 71 -8.57 -3.18 -8.46
N THR A 72 -9.80 -3.34 -7.98
CA THR A 72 -10.26 -4.44 -7.17
C THR A 72 -11.79 -4.51 -7.23
N THR A 73 -12.42 -5.16 -6.26
CA THR A 73 -13.86 -5.19 -6.07
C THR A 73 -14.22 -4.54 -4.73
N LEU A 74 -15.48 -4.15 -4.53
CA LEU A 74 -15.91 -3.54 -3.26
C LEU A 74 -15.57 -4.41 -2.03
N SER A 75 -15.61 -5.74 -2.20
CA SER A 75 -14.99 -6.69 -1.29
C SER A 75 -14.73 -8.03 -2.01
N PRO A 76 -14.01 -8.99 -1.41
CA PRO A 76 -13.88 -10.32 -2.01
C PRO A 76 -15.21 -11.08 -2.20
N LEU A 77 -16.31 -10.63 -1.58
CA LEU A 77 -17.64 -11.23 -1.71
C LEU A 77 -18.58 -10.40 -2.60
N ASN A 78 -18.35 -9.09 -2.69
CA ASN A 78 -19.09 -8.20 -3.58
C ASN A 78 -18.19 -7.85 -4.75
N LEU A 79 -18.43 -8.51 -5.88
CA LEU A 79 -17.59 -8.47 -7.08
C LEU A 79 -17.80 -7.22 -7.95
N GLU A 80 -18.63 -6.27 -7.49
CA GLU A 80 -18.73 -4.95 -8.12
C GLU A 80 -17.35 -4.30 -8.20
N ALA A 81 -16.91 -3.94 -9.41
CA ALA A 81 -15.59 -3.40 -9.65
C ALA A 81 -15.40 -2.04 -8.96
N ALA A 82 -14.20 -1.82 -8.41
CA ALA A 82 -13.85 -0.60 -7.70
C ALA A 82 -12.37 -0.25 -7.85
N VAL A 83 -12.06 1.04 -7.91
CA VAL A 83 -10.71 1.55 -7.68
C VAL A 83 -10.55 1.84 -6.20
N GLN A 84 -9.50 1.29 -5.59
CA GLN A 84 -9.12 1.59 -4.24
C GLN A 84 -8.04 2.67 -4.21
N ALA A 85 -8.35 3.82 -3.64
CA ALA A 85 -7.42 4.87 -3.28
C ALA A 85 -6.81 4.57 -1.91
N ILE A 86 -5.65 3.93 -1.92
CA ILE A 86 -4.92 3.47 -0.74
C ILE A 86 -4.03 4.60 -0.21
N HIS A 87 -4.21 4.90 1.08
CA HIS A 87 -3.44 5.89 1.82
C HIS A 87 -3.24 7.25 1.09
N PRO A 88 -4.31 7.93 0.65
CA PRO A 88 -4.17 9.30 0.13
C PRO A 88 -3.63 10.21 1.23
N ARG A 89 -2.46 10.83 0.99
CA ARG A 89 -1.73 11.63 1.98
C ARG A 89 -1.20 12.92 1.38
N VAL A 90 -1.17 13.95 2.22
CA VAL A 90 -0.69 15.30 1.89
C VAL A 90 0.21 15.73 3.04
N PHE A 91 1.39 16.26 2.74
CA PHE A 91 2.24 16.87 3.76
C PHE A 91 1.52 18.05 4.44
N ASP A 92 1.76 18.23 5.74
CA ASP A 92 1.00 19.17 6.55
C ASP A 92 1.08 20.61 6.04
N HIS A 93 2.25 21.03 5.54
CA HIS A 93 2.46 22.36 4.97
C HIS A 93 1.79 22.58 3.60
N TYR A 94 1.30 21.54 2.93
CA TYR A 94 0.54 21.65 1.69
C TYR A 94 -0.97 21.38 1.86
N ARG A 95 -1.44 21.18 3.09
CA ARG A 95 -2.88 21.05 3.36
C ARG A 95 -3.63 22.33 3.01
N ARG A 96 -4.92 22.19 2.68
CA ARG A 96 -5.82 23.29 2.28
C ARG A 96 -5.41 24.04 1.01
N HIS A 97 -4.44 23.54 0.26
CA HIS A 97 -4.04 24.08 -1.05
C HIS A 97 -4.66 23.35 -2.24
N GLY A 98 -5.60 22.42 -2.02
CA GLY A 98 -6.25 21.65 -3.09
C GLY A 98 -5.61 20.30 -3.41
N VAL A 99 -4.40 20.02 -2.91
CA VAL A 99 -3.66 18.76 -3.18
C VAL A 99 -4.51 17.50 -2.94
N GLY A 100 -5.20 17.42 -1.80
CA GLY A 100 -6.06 16.28 -1.49
C GLY A 100 -7.23 16.10 -2.47
N ARG A 101 -7.77 17.20 -3.02
CA ARG A 101 -8.80 17.13 -4.06
C ARG A 101 -8.20 16.59 -5.36
N THR A 102 -7.04 17.11 -5.77
CA THR A 102 -6.33 16.65 -6.98
C THR A 102 -5.95 15.17 -6.90
N LEU A 103 -5.59 14.66 -5.72
CA LEU A 103 -5.36 13.22 -5.52
C LEU A 103 -6.63 12.39 -5.76
N MET A 104 -7.79 12.87 -5.29
CA MET A 104 -9.06 12.15 -5.48
C MET A 104 -9.63 12.33 -6.89
N GLU A 105 -9.37 13.46 -7.55
CA GLU A 105 -9.63 13.65 -8.98
C GLU A 105 -8.81 12.64 -9.80
N ALA A 106 -7.52 12.45 -9.50
CA ALA A 106 -6.70 11.43 -10.16
C ALA A 106 -7.22 10.00 -9.90
N ALA A 107 -7.77 9.73 -8.72
CA ALA A 107 -8.42 8.44 -8.43
C ALA A 107 -9.69 8.23 -9.26
N ALA A 108 -10.52 9.26 -9.43
CA ALA A 108 -11.72 9.22 -10.25
C ALA A 108 -11.37 9.04 -11.74
N SER A 109 -10.41 9.82 -12.26
CA SER A 109 -9.96 9.68 -13.65
C SER A 109 -9.39 8.29 -13.93
N PHE A 110 -8.61 7.72 -13.01
CA PHE A 110 -8.14 6.34 -13.16
C PHE A 110 -9.28 5.32 -13.17
N ALA A 111 -10.32 5.51 -12.35
CA ALA A 111 -11.50 4.65 -12.38
C ALA A 111 -12.25 4.75 -13.72
N GLU A 112 -12.42 5.96 -14.24
CA GLU A 112 -13.05 6.21 -15.55
C GLU A 112 -12.25 5.59 -16.69
N GLU A 113 -10.92 5.72 -16.69
CA GLU A 113 -10.01 5.06 -17.64
C GLU A 113 -10.18 3.53 -17.63
N CYS A 114 -10.45 2.96 -16.47
CA CYS A 114 -10.68 1.53 -16.29
C CYS A 114 -12.15 1.09 -16.48
N ALA A 115 -13.06 2.02 -16.84
CA ALA A 115 -14.51 1.80 -16.91
C ALA A 115 -15.12 1.27 -15.59
N VAL A 116 -14.62 1.77 -14.45
CA VAL A 116 -15.06 1.42 -13.10
C VAL A 116 -15.86 2.56 -12.48
N LEU A 117 -17.03 2.23 -11.91
CA LEU A 117 -17.96 3.24 -11.37
C LEU A 117 -17.71 3.60 -9.89
N HIS A 118 -16.96 2.77 -9.16
CA HIS A 118 -16.79 2.92 -7.72
C HIS A 118 -15.36 3.28 -7.36
N VAL A 119 -15.21 4.27 -6.48
CA VAL A 119 -13.95 4.58 -5.80
C VAL A 119 -14.11 4.32 -4.30
N SER A 120 -13.16 3.61 -3.72
CA SER A 120 -13.12 3.31 -2.28
C SER A 120 -11.82 3.81 -1.67
N THR A 121 -11.84 4.17 -0.39
CA THR A 121 -10.62 4.50 0.37
C THR A 121 -10.78 4.06 1.81
N ALA A 122 -9.65 3.78 2.46
CA ALA A 122 -9.61 3.45 3.88
C ALA A 122 -8.86 4.55 4.64
N ILE A 123 -9.57 5.22 5.55
CA ILE A 123 -9.02 6.27 6.40
C ILE A 123 -9.09 5.80 7.87
N PRO A 124 -8.03 5.98 8.67
CA PRO A 124 -8.08 5.69 10.09
C PRO A 124 -9.24 6.40 10.77
N GLN A 125 -10.01 5.69 11.60
CA GLN A 125 -11.19 6.28 12.28
C GLN A 125 -10.85 7.49 13.14
N ALA A 126 -9.64 7.51 13.73
CA ALA A 126 -9.16 8.62 14.55
C ALA A 126 -8.87 9.90 13.73
N ALA A 127 -8.66 9.80 12.41
CA ALA A 127 -8.32 10.92 11.54
C ALA A 127 -9.57 11.71 11.13
N ARG A 128 -10.15 12.46 12.08
CA ARG A 128 -11.44 13.17 11.91
C ARG A 128 -11.47 14.11 10.70
N ASP A 129 -10.41 14.88 10.49
CA ASP A 129 -10.34 15.82 9.38
C ASP A 129 -10.31 15.12 8.01
N ALA A 130 -9.58 14.01 7.92
CA ALA A 130 -9.55 13.20 6.70
C ALA A 130 -10.91 12.52 6.44
N ASN A 131 -11.56 11.96 7.45
CA ASN A 131 -12.91 11.40 7.31
C ASN A 131 -13.94 12.47 6.89
N ARG A 132 -13.87 13.66 7.49
CA ARG A 132 -14.72 14.80 7.09
C ARG A 132 -14.47 15.23 5.65
N PHE A 133 -13.20 15.22 5.22
CA PHE A 133 -12.85 15.51 3.84
C PHE A 133 -13.46 14.47 2.88
N MET A 134 -13.33 13.18 3.16
CA MET A 134 -13.92 12.12 2.33
C MET A 134 -15.46 12.20 2.28
N ALA A 135 -16.11 12.44 3.42
CA ALA A 135 -17.56 12.62 3.47
C ALA A 135 -18.04 13.80 2.62
N ARG A 136 -17.28 14.91 2.59
CA ARG A 136 -17.58 16.07 1.73
C ARG A 136 -17.43 15.79 0.23
N LEU A 137 -16.65 14.79 -0.13
CA LEU A 137 -16.54 14.31 -1.51
C LEU A 137 -17.63 13.29 -1.88
N GLY A 138 -18.52 12.94 -0.95
CA GLY A 138 -19.60 11.98 -1.17
C GLY A 138 -19.24 10.52 -0.82
N LEU A 139 -18.05 10.25 -0.31
CA LEU A 139 -17.69 8.91 0.13
C LEU A 139 -18.39 8.58 1.46
N ALA A 140 -19.25 7.57 1.42
CA ALA A 140 -19.96 7.05 2.59
C ALA A 140 -19.13 5.97 3.32
N PRO A 141 -19.23 5.85 4.65
CA PRO A 141 -18.62 4.73 5.37
C PRO A 141 -19.21 3.39 4.93
N ALA A 142 -18.36 2.47 4.45
CA ALA A 142 -18.78 1.13 4.03
C ALA A 142 -18.41 0.04 5.05
N ALA A 143 -17.21 0.11 5.65
CA ALA A 143 -16.72 -0.90 6.59
C ALA A 143 -15.63 -0.34 7.51
N ILE A 144 -15.27 -1.12 8.54
CA ILE A 144 -14.14 -0.85 9.45
C ILE A 144 -13.21 -2.06 9.40
N TYR A 145 -11.95 -1.83 9.03
CA TYR A 145 -10.91 -2.86 9.08
C TYR A 145 -10.17 -2.84 10.42
N ARG A 146 -9.95 -4.02 11.02
CA ARG A 146 -9.23 -4.17 12.29
C ARG A 146 -8.01 -5.07 12.08
N VAL A 147 -6.88 -4.65 12.61
CA VAL A 147 -5.60 -5.37 12.50
C VAL A 147 -5.09 -5.69 13.90
N ALA A 148 -4.62 -6.92 14.08
CA ALA A 148 -3.90 -7.35 15.27
C ALA A 148 -2.83 -8.38 14.87
N PRO A 149 -1.69 -8.45 15.59
CA PRO A 149 -0.79 -9.57 15.46
C PRO A 149 -1.52 -10.90 15.68
N THR A 150 -1.22 -11.89 14.85
CA THR A 150 -1.89 -13.21 14.92
C THR A 150 -1.69 -13.89 16.27
N SER A 151 -0.54 -13.67 16.92
CA SER A 151 -0.26 -14.14 18.28
C SER A 151 -1.21 -13.53 19.32
N LEU A 152 -1.46 -12.22 19.25
CA LEU A 152 -2.40 -11.53 20.13
C LEU A 152 -3.82 -12.04 19.90
N LEU A 153 -4.27 -12.11 18.64
CA LEU A 153 -5.59 -12.64 18.31
C LEU A 153 -5.78 -14.06 18.83
N ARG A 154 -4.78 -14.94 18.61
CA ARG A 154 -4.80 -16.32 19.12
C ARG A 154 -4.95 -16.36 20.64
N SER A 155 -4.15 -15.57 21.36
CA SER A 155 -4.14 -15.55 22.83
C SER A 155 -5.49 -15.15 23.44
N ARG A 156 -6.22 -14.24 22.78
CA ARG A 156 -7.52 -13.71 23.23
C ARG A 156 -8.69 -14.61 22.85
N VAL A 157 -8.61 -15.28 21.70
CA VAL A 157 -9.66 -16.21 21.24
C VAL A 157 -9.55 -17.57 21.96
N SER A 158 -8.34 -18.05 22.24
CA SER A 158 -8.14 -19.35 22.92
C SER A 158 -8.47 -19.32 24.42
N THR A 159 -8.39 -18.15 25.07
CA THR A 159 -8.72 -17.99 26.50
C THR A 159 -10.22 -18.07 26.81
N GLN A 160 -11.10 -18.12 25.81
CA GLN A 160 -12.55 -18.29 26.00
C GLN A 160 -13.04 -19.75 25.92
N GLY A 161 -12.13 -20.74 25.89
CA GLY A 161 -12.48 -22.17 25.98
C GLY A 161 -11.95 -22.83 27.26
N PRO A 162 -12.61 -23.87 27.80
CA PRO A 162 -12.13 -24.60 28.97
C PRO A 162 -10.70 -25.11 28.71
N GLN A 163 -9.79 -24.82 29.64
CA GLN A 163 -8.34 -25.02 29.54
C GLN A 163 -7.96 -26.37 28.90
N ARG A 164 -7.67 -26.38 27.59
CA ARG A 164 -7.05 -27.53 26.93
C ARG A 164 -5.54 -27.43 27.08
N ARG A 165 -4.97 -28.25 27.97
CA ARG A 165 -3.54 -28.47 28.24
C ARG A 165 -2.67 -28.90 27.03
N GLY A 166 -3.11 -28.71 25.79
CA GLY A 166 -2.46 -29.25 24.57
C GLY A 166 -1.80 -28.22 23.62
N ASP A 167 -1.84 -26.91 23.92
CA ASP A 167 -1.44 -25.86 22.96
C ASP A 167 0.08 -25.65 22.83
N VAL A 168 0.86 -26.09 23.84
CA VAL A 168 2.33 -25.99 23.84
C VAL A 168 2.97 -26.83 22.70
N GLY A 169 2.31 -27.91 22.26
CA GLY A 169 2.81 -28.76 21.19
C GLY A 169 2.69 -28.15 19.79
N ARG A 170 1.62 -27.38 19.52
CA ARG A 170 1.35 -26.82 18.18
C ARG A 170 2.23 -25.62 17.86
N SER A 171 2.50 -24.77 18.86
CA SER A 171 3.43 -23.64 18.70
C SER A 171 4.86 -24.11 18.40
N ARG A 172 5.30 -25.22 19.02
CA ARG A 172 6.61 -25.84 18.78
C ARG A 172 6.76 -26.37 17.36
N VAL A 173 5.72 -26.99 16.81
CA VAL A 173 5.70 -27.48 15.41
C VAL A 173 5.73 -26.33 14.40
N LEU A 174 5.02 -25.23 14.66
CA LEU A 174 5.05 -24.05 13.80
C LEU A 174 6.40 -23.32 13.86
N ALA A 175 7.02 -23.24 15.04
CA ALA A 175 8.38 -22.71 15.20
C ALA A 175 9.42 -23.57 14.45
N ALA A 176 9.31 -24.89 14.55
CA ALA A 176 10.18 -25.83 13.82
C ALA A 176 10.00 -25.74 12.29
N ARG A 177 8.78 -25.52 11.79
CA ARG A 177 8.55 -25.30 10.35
C ARG A 177 9.14 -23.96 9.86
N ARG A 178 9.14 -22.92 10.70
CA ARG A 178 9.75 -21.62 10.37
C ARG A 178 11.28 -21.67 10.38
N SER A 179 11.90 -22.47 11.24
CA SER A 179 13.35 -22.69 11.20
C SER A 179 13.75 -23.46 9.94
N LEU A 180 13.05 -24.55 9.62
CA LEU A 180 13.34 -25.35 8.42
C LEU A 180 13.19 -24.57 7.10
N ARG A 181 12.22 -23.65 7.01
CA ARG A 181 12.10 -22.75 5.85
C ARG A 181 13.22 -21.71 5.77
N ARG A 182 13.74 -21.23 6.90
CA ARG A 182 14.90 -20.33 6.93
C ARG A 182 16.17 -21.04 6.49
N THR A 183 16.38 -22.29 6.89
CA THR A 183 17.55 -23.07 6.48
C THR A 183 17.53 -23.40 4.99
N ARG A 184 16.37 -23.81 4.44
CA ARG A 184 16.25 -24.08 2.99
C ARG A 184 16.33 -22.84 2.11
N GLY A 185 15.90 -21.67 2.59
CA GLY A 185 16.08 -20.41 1.87
C GLY A 185 17.54 -19.94 1.81
N ALA A 186 18.41 -20.45 2.68
CA ALA A 186 19.83 -20.13 2.72
C ALA A 186 20.70 -21.09 1.88
N GLU A 187 20.18 -22.24 1.47
CA GLU A 187 20.98 -23.32 0.85
C GLU A 187 20.66 -23.54 -0.64
N GLN A 188 19.96 -22.61 -1.30
CA GLN A 188 19.53 -22.84 -2.69
C GLN A 188 19.53 -21.57 -3.56
N ILE A 189 20.72 -21.11 -3.95
CA ILE A 189 20.99 -20.55 -5.28
C ILE A 189 22.43 -20.91 -5.69
N PRO A 190 22.63 -21.92 -6.57
CA PRO A 190 23.69 -21.84 -7.56
C PRO A 190 23.09 -21.29 -8.86
N LEU A 191 23.65 -20.19 -9.36
CA LEU A 191 23.33 -19.61 -10.66
C LEU A 191 23.68 -20.64 -11.77
N PRO A 192 22.85 -20.79 -12.81
CA PRO A 192 23.28 -21.49 -14.02
C PRO A 192 24.35 -20.64 -14.73
N GLU A 193 25.48 -21.26 -15.06
CA GLU A 193 26.55 -20.67 -15.85
C GLU A 193 26.03 -20.29 -17.25
N HIS A 194 26.30 -19.06 -17.66
CA HIS A 194 26.08 -18.57 -19.01
C HIS A 194 27.10 -19.22 -19.96
N GLU A 195 26.65 -20.07 -20.89
CA GLU A 195 27.41 -20.39 -22.10
C GLU A 195 27.14 -19.33 -23.16
N ASP A 196 28.17 -18.57 -23.50
CA ASP A 196 28.21 -17.65 -24.64
C ASP A 196 28.56 -18.39 -25.95
N PRO A 197 28.30 -17.80 -27.13
CA PRO A 197 27.92 -18.53 -28.32
C PRO A 197 29.10 -19.00 -29.18
N ILE A 198 28.95 -20.16 -29.82
CA ILE A 198 29.89 -20.67 -30.83
C ILE A 198 29.35 -20.37 -32.24
N ALA A 199 30.07 -19.52 -32.96
CA ALA A 199 30.29 -19.59 -34.40
C ALA A 199 31.71 -19.06 -34.68
N PRO A 200 32.42 -19.41 -35.77
CA PRO A 200 32.00 -20.18 -36.95
C PRO A 200 32.97 -21.32 -37.36
N GLN A 201 32.58 -22.13 -38.34
CA GLN A 201 33.45 -22.68 -39.39
C GLN A 201 32.67 -22.70 -40.71
#